data_AF-A0A838IMN0-F1
#
_entry.id   AF-A0A838IMN0-F1
#
_cell.length_a   1.000
_cell.length_b   1.000
_cell.length_c   1.000
_cell.angle_alpha   90.00
_cell.angle_beta   90.00
_cell.angle_gamma   90.00
#
_symmetry.space_group_name_H-M   'P 1'
#
loop_
_entity.id
_entity.type
_entity.pdbx_description
1 polymer ?
#
loop_
_entity_poly.entity_id
_entity_poly.type
_entity_poly.pdbx_seq_one_letter_code
_entity_poly.pdbx_strand_id
1 'polypeptide(L)'
;MTSQLPKRRKVFVDALHDFIREYDDLDSREIIEALQEVSEDFDSVSSTVRPPVTCLEVKEQKWEAHLHYATRQSLSVELPALLDLRGVCLITEDKPPLMQWITLRIGCSDSKQTVELQARVVQHTEDGVALEIKRADQAVREKLHGLISSPVQPGQSSTTLHGKPVGAGAGPRAELAAPSPQASTINDKKIELNSEAIGRWRLEQMPLDRILLDLARRRGYGVLEIVDGERTSQLVCYNHYILEINRYPRQDGDTLEGLLLESGNIDQEQFASSRALARQHNISVGDALVQLNAITASQLLLSLKARIKFLLERLWKPRGEASFHVLSQPPGRYTAPPVSIPARVFAYALNRYEKLDRDQILVACERYNQRFVTTATPLPFPIESLEFDDKRQRFFNALQDDPRVLRDVLQISSLSHAQTLALVLSLDHLGLLRLTGSPADERERAQRSADIDEVYNRLQSDDYFTMMGLHWSAYDQEIQRAFHALSQRFAQSSAEDLAEAVQRKVQRIRESITEAYEAIRNPARRAKYRESLVDSYSMENAINMFKKQAETAKMRRDIDSAVDACCRIVELDPDDGDARQDLKTLRPLKLWANSQRR
;
A
#
# COMPACT_ATOMS: atom_id res chain seq x y z
N MET A 1 -11.74 -3.34 0.07
CA MET A 1 -11.08 -3.00 -1.21
C MET A 1 -9.78 -3.78 -1.49
N THR A 2 -9.37 -4.74 -0.64
CA THR A 2 -8.21 -5.62 -0.89
C THR A 2 -8.54 -6.92 -1.65
N SER A 3 -9.82 -7.25 -1.84
CA SER A 3 -10.22 -8.26 -2.86
C SER A 3 -10.05 -7.74 -4.30
N GLN A 4 -9.61 -6.49 -4.47
CA GLN A 4 -9.29 -5.92 -5.77
C GLN A 4 -7.80 -5.87 -6.10
N LEU A 5 -6.85 -6.21 -5.21
CA LEU A 5 -5.41 -6.15 -5.56
C LEU A 5 -4.95 -7.31 -6.46
N PRO A 6 -5.31 -8.58 -6.16
CA PRO A 6 -5.11 -9.68 -7.11
C PRO A 6 -5.95 -9.49 -8.37
N LYS A 7 -7.15 -8.88 -8.25
CA LYS A 7 -8.02 -8.59 -9.40
C LYS A 7 -7.54 -7.41 -10.24
N ARG A 8 -6.91 -6.37 -9.69
CA ARG A 8 -6.35 -5.23 -10.46
C ARG A 8 -5.01 -5.61 -11.08
N ARG A 9 -4.20 -6.41 -10.38
CA ARG A 9 -3.01 -7.05 -10.97
C ARG A 9 -3.39 -8.02 -12.08
N LYS A 10 -4.45 -8.82 -11.88
CA LYS A 10 -5.00 -9.69 -12.93
C LYS A 10 -5.68 -8.91 -14.05
N VAL A 11 -6.42 -7.84 -13.78
CA VAL A 11 -7.04 -6.97 -14.80
C VAL A 11 -5.97 -6.20 -15.59
N PHE A 12 -4.89 -5.74 -14.96
CA PHE A 12 -3.74 -5.15 -15.66
C PHE A 12 -3.01 -6.19 -16.52
N VAL A 13 -2.77 -7.39 -15.98
CA VAL A 13 -2.12 -8.49 -16.70
C VAL A 13 -3.01 -9.00 -17.83
N ASP A 14 -4.30 -9.15 -17.61
CA ASP A 14 -5.29 -9.56 -18.61
C ASP A 14 -5.48 -8.44 -19.65
N ALA A 15 -5.49 -7.15 -19.28
CA ALA A 15 -5.57 -6.03 -20.23
C ALA A 15 -4.30 -5.85 -21.06
N LEU A 16 -3.11 -6.01 -20.47
CA LEU A 16 -1.84 -6.01 -21.21
C LEU A 16 -1.75 -7.24 -22.13
N HIS A 17 -2.25 -8.39 -21.67
CA HIS A 17 -2.26 -9.64 -22.44
C HIS A 17 -3.31 -9.61 -23.56
N ASP A 18 -4.49 -9.03 -23.34
CA ASP A 18 -5.54 -8.81 -24.32
C ASP A 18 -5.09 -7.73 -25.33
N PHE A 19 -4.43 -6.66 -24.88
CA PHE A 19 -3.78 -5.67 -25.75
C PHE A 19 -2.70 -6.31 -26.64
N ILE A 20 -1.80 -7.11 -26.09
CA ILE A 20 -0.77 -7.82 -26.88
C ILE A 20 -1.40 -8.86 -27.83
N ARG A 21 -2.55 -9.47 -27.48
CA ARG A 21 -3.25 -10.46 -28.32
C ARG A 21 -4.10 -9.87 -29.42
N GLU A 22 -4.75 -8.74 -29.15
CA GLU A 22 -5.71 -8.10 -30.04
C GLU A 22 -5.00 -7.30 -31.15
N TYR A 23 -3.73 -6.94 -30.94
CA TYR A 23 -2.98 -6.01 -31.78
C TYR A 23 -1.64 -6.56 -32.30
N ASP A 24 -1.57 -7.86 -32.60
CA ASP A 24 -0.37 -8.57 -33.13
C ASP A 24 0.08 -8.07 -34.53
N ASP A 25 -0.68 -7.16 -35.16
CA ASP A 25 -0.47 -6.62 -36.53
C ASP A 25 -0.32 -5.07 -36.63
N LEU A 26 -0.24 -4.32 -35.51
CA LEU A 26 -0.16 -2.84 -35.57
C LEU A 26 1.26 -2.27 -35.77
N ASP A 27 1.32 -1.07 -36.36
CA ASP A 27 2.53 -0.24 -36.49
C ASP A 27 3.00 0.26 -35.10
N SER A 28 4.31 0.44 -34.97
CA SER A 28 4.99 0.97 -33.78
C SER A 28 4.34 2.22 -33.20
N ARG A 29 3.75 3.07 -34.04
CA ARG A 29 3.15 4.35 -33.64
C ARG A 29 1.82 4.18 -32.89
N GLU A 30 1.00 3.21 -33.30
CA GLU A 30 -0.31 2.93 -32.69
C GLU A 30 -0.16 2.20 -31.35
N ILE A 31 0.90 1.39 -31.22
CA ILE A 31 1.30 0.76 -29.96
C ILE A 31 1.71 1.82 -28.92
N ILE A 32 2.39 2.89 -29.36
CA ILE A 32 2.86 3.97 -28.48
C ILE A 32 1.69 4.80 -27.94
N GLU A 33 0.69 5.13 -28.76
CA GLU A 33 -0.49 5.89 -28.32
C GLU A 33 -1.32 5.12 -27.28
N ALA A 34 -1.52 3.82 -27.49
CA ALA A 34 -2.25 3.00 -26.53
C ALA A 34 -1.47 2.73 -25.23
N LEU A 35 -0.15 2.61 -25.29
CA LEU A 35 0.69 2.51 -24.08
C LEU A 35 0.73 3.81 -23.27
N GLN A 36 0.60 4.97 -23.93
CA GLN A 36 0.49 6.27 -23.25
C GLN A 36 -0.83 6.40 -22.48
N GLU A 37 -1.93 5.88 -23.01
CA GLU A 37 -3.24 5.84 -22.34
C GLU A 37 -3.23 4.95 -21.08
N VAL A 38 -2.46 3.86 -21.10
CA VAL A 38 -2.23 2.98 -19.94
C VAL A 38 -1.21 3.58 -18.94
N SER A 39 -0.36 4.51 -19.40
CA SER A 39 0.72 5.12 -18.59
C SER A 39 0.23 6.11 -17.54
N GLU A 40 -0.93 6.76 -17.74
CA GLU A 40 -1.50 7.68 -16.75
C GLU A 40 -1.96 6.96 -15.46
N ASP A 41 -2.27 5.65 -15.55
CA ASP A 41 -2.58 4.79 -14.39
C ASP A 41 -1.33 4.16 -13.74
N PHE A 42 -0.16 4.27 -14.40
CA PHE A 42 1.07 3.51 -14.11
C PHE A 42 1.88 4.06 -12.92
N ASP A 43 1.78 5.37 -12.63
CA ASP A 43 2.44 6.03 -11.50
C ASP A 43 2.00 5.43 -10.14
N SER A 44 0.86 4.73 -10.10
CA SER A 44 0.36 4.06 -8.91
C SER A 44 0.93 2.65 -8.67
N VAL A 45 1.54 2.02 -9.70
CA VAL A 45 1.96 0.60 -9.69
C VAL A 45 3.49 0.41 -9.63
N SER A 46 4.30 1.40 -10.02
CA SER A 46 5.75 1.26 -10.27
C SER A 46 6.65 0.91 -9.07
N SER A 47 6.11 0.79 -7.85
CA SER A 47 6.90 0.56 -6.63
C SER A 47 7.18 -0.92 -6.29
N THR A 48 6.65 -1.90 -7.02
CA THR A 48 6.58 -3.31 -6.54
C THR A 48 7.41 -4.37 -7.27
N VAL A 49 8.30 -4.00 -8.21
CA VAL A 49 9.30 -4.94 -8.76
C VAL A 49 10.64 -4.22 -8.84
N ARG A 50 11.57 -4.55 -7.94
CA ARG A 50 12.90 -3.95 -7.89
C ARG A 50 13.93 -5.06 -7.70
N PRO A 51 14.59 -5.54 -8.78
CA PRO A 51 15.74 -6.40 -8.60
C PRO A 51 16.87 -5.60 -7.93
N PRO A 52 17.53 -6.14 -6.89
CA PRO A 52 18.70 -5.51 -6.32
C PRO A 52 19.84 -5.63 -7.34
N VAL A 53 20.39 -4.49 -7.73
CA VAL A 53 21.57 -4.32 -8.60
C VAL A 53 21.32 -4.57 -10.09
N THR A 54 21.30 -3.46 -10.85
CA THR A 54 21.52 -3.46 -12.29
C THR A 54 22.69 -2.53 -12.61
N CYS A 55 23.71 -3.04 -13.33
CA CYS A 55 24.67 -2.20 -14.04
C CYS A 55 24.36 -2.29 -15.52
N LEU A 56 24.18 -1.14 -16.17
CA LEU A 56 24.08 -1.03 -17.61
C LEU A 56 25.47 -0.62 -18.13
N GLU A 57 26.07 -1.43 -18.99
CA GLU A 57 27.37 -1.16 -19.59
C GLU A 57 27.25 -1.11 -21.11
N VAL A 58 27.95 -0.15 -21.74
CA VAL A 58 28.10 -0.09 -23.19
C VAL A 58 29.41 -0.77 -23.56
N LYS A 59 29.34 -1.97 -24.16
CA LYS A 59 30.50 -2.69 -24.68
C LYS A 59 30.41 -2.79 -26.19
N GLU A 60 31.41 -2.27 -26.90
CA GLU A 60 31.54 -2.45 -28.35
C GLU A 60 30.28 -2.04 -29.14
N GLN A 61 29.66 -0.91 -28.78
CA GLN A 61 28.38 -0.41 -29.34
C GLN A 61 27.15 -1.30 -29.08
N LYS A 62 27.25 -2.26 -28.17
CA LYS A 62 26.12 -3.05 -27.68
C LYS A 62 25.83 -2.70 -26.23
N TRP A 63 24.54 -2.54 -25.92
CA TRP A 63 24.09 -2.33 -24.55
C TRP A 63 23.90 -3.68 -23.86
N GLU A 64 24.47 -3.77 -22.67
CA GLU A 64 24.38 -4.96 -21.82
C GLU A 64 23.90 -4.54 -20.43
N ALA A 65 22.93 -5.26 -19.88
CA ALA A 65 22.48 -5.05 -18.50
C ALA A 65 22.65 -6.32 -17.67
N HIS A 66 23.25 -6.19 -16.50
CA HIS A 66 23.49 -7.28 -15.58
C HIS A 66 22.50 -7.26 -14.43
N LEU A 67 21.62 -8.26 -14.34
CA LEU A 67 20.69 -8.47 -13.24
C LEU A 67 21.28 -9.51 -12.27
N HIS A 68 21.79 -9.04 -11.13
CA HIS A 68 22.46 -9.89 -10.14
C HIS A 68 21.63 -10.05 -8.87
N TYR A 69 20.97 -11.21 -8.74
CA TYR A 69 20.17 -11.53 -7.56
C TYR A 69 21.04 -11.97 -6.38
N ALA A 70 20.69 -11.52 -5.17
CA ALA A 70 21.44 -11.86 -3.97
C ALA A 70 21.32 -13.34 -3.60
N THR A 71 20.16 -13.95 -3.85
CA THR A 71 19.87 -15.36 -3.55
C THR A 71 18.98 -15.98 -4.62
N ARG A 72 19.06 -17.30 -4.81
CA ARG A 72 18.16 -18.02 -5.74
C ARG A 72 16.69 -17.86 -5.41
N GLN A 73 16.38 -17.70 -4.12
CA GLN A 73 15.02 -17.44 -3.68
C GLN A 73 14.50 -16.11 -4.24
N SER A 74 15.31 -15.05 -4.22
CA SER A 74 14.92 -13.76 -4.81
C SER A 74 14.70 -13.87 -6.33
N LEU A 75 15.57 -14.59 -7.05
CA LEU A 75 15.36 -14.89 -8.47
C LEU A 75 14.08 -15.71 -8.70
N SER A 76 13.80 -16.71 -7.86
CA SER A 76 12.63 -17.59 -8.03
C SER A 76 11.29 -16.86 -7.89
N VAL A 77 11.25 -15.79 -7.09
CA VAL A 77 10.04 -14.95 -6.92
C VAL A 77 9.80 -14.09 -8.17
N GLU A 78 10.85 -13.59 -8.81
CA GLU A 78 10.74 -12.72 -9.99
C GLU A 78 10.72 -13.48 -11.31
N LEU A 79 11.20 -14.73 -11.35
CA LEU A 79 11.31 -15.51 -12.58
C LEU A 79 9.98 -15.67 -13.35
N PRO A 80 8.82 -15.94 -12.72
CA PRO A 80 7.55 -15.99 -13.44
C PRO A 80 7.23 -14.65 -14.13
N ALA A 81 7.51 -13.52 -13.48
CA ALA A 81 7.32 -12.22 -14.09
C ALA A 81 8.23 -12.02 -15.30
N LEU A 82 9.50 -12.40 -15.20
CA LEU A 82 10.47 -12.33 -16.31
C LEU A 82 10.06 -13.20 -17.51
N LEU A 83 9.55 -14.41 -17.25
CA LEU A 83 9.23 -15.39 -18.30
C LEU A 83 7.84 -15.21 -18.92
N ASP A 84 6.86 -14.83 -18.10
CA ASP A 84 5.44 -14.79 -18.50
C ASP A 84 4.99 -13.37 -18.87
N LEU A 85 5.45 -12.34 -18.14
CA LEU A 85 5.03 -10.94 -18.39
C LEU A 85 5.86 -10.25 -19.47
N ARG A 86 7.02 -10.81 -19.85
CA ARG A 86 7.93 -10.27 -20.86
C ARG A 86 8.34 -8.81 -20.61
N GLY A 87 8.27 -8.31 -19.38
CA GLY A 87 8.50 -6.91 -19.05
C GLY A 87 9.47 -6.73 -17.89
N VAL A 88 10.46 -5.84 -18.02
CA VAL A 88 11.40 -5.47 -16.95
C VAL A 88 11.65 -3.97 -16.96
N CYS A 89 11.65 -3.34 -15.78
CA CYS A 89 12.11 -1.96 -15.62
C CYS A 89 13.52 -1.96 -15.02
N LEU A 90 14.45 -1.27 -15.67
CA LEU A 90 15.80 -1.04 -15.16
C LEU A 90 15.94 0.40 -14.71
N ILE A 91 16.51 0.61 -13.53
CA ILE A 91 16.89 1.93 -13.04
C ILE A 91 18.31 2.20 -13.55
N THR A 92 18.47 3.24 -14.36
CA THR A 92 19.75 3.57 -14.97
C THR A 92 19.75 5.02 -15.43
N GLU A 93 20.88 5.70 -15.23
CA GLU A 93 21.09 7.07 -15.71
C GLU A 93 21.30 7.08 -17.24
N ASP A 94 21.98 6.06 -17.76
CA ASP A 94 22.24 5.89 -19.18
C ASP A 94 21.07 5.17 -19.86
N LYS A 95 20.32 5.87 -20.71
CA LYS A 95 19.11 5.31 -21.35
C LYS A 95 19.45 4.86 -22.78
N PRO A 96 19.45 3.55 -23.10
CA PRO A 96 19.63 3.12 -24.49
C PRO A 96 18.51 3.69 -25.37
N PRO A 97 18.80 4.02 -26.64
CA PRO A 97 17.79 4.42 -27.62
C PRO A 97 16.54 3.53 -27.61
N LEU A 98 15.37 4.14 -27.77
CA LEU A 98 14.11 3.41 -27.94
C LEU A 98 14.22 2.43 -29.12
N MET A 99 13.56 1.28 -28.98
CA MET A 99 13.58 0.15 -29.90
C MET A 99 14.94 -0.55 -30.07
N GLN A 100 15.99 -0.14 -29.35
CA GLN A 100 17.27 -0.83 -29.37
C GLN A 100 17.18 -2.16 -28.61
N TRP A 101 17.77 -3.20 -29.21
CA TRP A 101 17.99 -4.48 -28.54
C TRP A 101 19.19 -4.41 -27.60
N ILE A 102 18.98 -4.88 -26.38
CA ILE A 102 19.99 -4.98 -25.33
C ILE A 102 20.09 -6.43 -24.85
N THR A 103 21.28 -6.82 -24.38
CA THR A 103 21.50 -8.15 -23.80
C THR A 103 21.34 -8.08 -22.29
N LEU A 104 20.40 -8.84 -21.74
CA LEU A 104 20.19 -8.99 -20.30
C LEU A 104 20.92 -10.22 -19.79
N ARG A 105 21.91 -10.05 -18.91
CA ARG A 105 22.58 -11.14 -18.20
C ARG A 105 21.99 -11.32 -16.82
N ILE A 106 21.32 -12.44 -16.58
CA ILE A 106 20.71 -12.77 -15.29
C ILE A 106 21.58 -13.75 -14.53
N GLY A 107 21.97 -13.42 -13.31
CA GLY A 107 22.78 -14.27 -12.44
C GLY A 107 22.38 -14.17 -10.97
N CYS A 108 22.98 -15.01 -10.13
CA CYS A 108 22.78 -14.99 -8.68
C CYS A 108 24.12 -15.09 -7.97
N SER A 109 24.31 -14.43 -6.83
CA SER A 109 25.60 -14.41 -6.10
C SER A 109 26.09 -15.80 -5.66
N ASP A 110 25.18 -16.75 -5.47
CA ASP A 110 25.48 -18.15 -5.10
C ASP A 110 25.71 -19.07 -6.31
N SER A 111 25.69 -18.53 -7.53
CA SER A 111 25.89 -19.26 -8.79
C SER A 111 26.91 -18.55 -9.66
N LYS A 112 27.90 -19.29 -10.18
CA LYS A 112 28.81 -18.76 -11.21
C LYS A 112 28.18 -18.71 -12.60
N GLN A 113 26.97 -19.25 -12.75
CA GLN A 113 26.27 -19.26 -14.03
C GLN A 113 25.46 -17.98 -14.22
N THR A 114 25.48 -17.47 -15.45
CA THR A 114 24.59 -16.42 -15.92
C THR A 114 23.80 -16.92 -17.11
N VAL A 115 22.60 -16.39 -17.30
CA VAL A 115 21.75 -16.67 -18.46
C VAL A 115 21.53 -15.38 -19.23
N GLU A 116 21.75 -15.43 -20.53
CA GLU A 116 21.55 -14.29 -21.42
C GLU A 116 20.15 -14.31 -22.03
N LEU A 117 19.52 -13.15 -22.03
CA LEU A 117 18.24 -12.85 -22.66
C LEU A 117 18.41 -11.65 -23.58
N GLN A 118 17.58 -11.56 -24.62
CA GLN A 118 17.50 -10.36 -25.46
C GLN A 118 16.26 -9.58 -25.04
N ALA A 119 16.40 -8.27 -24.85
CA ALA A 119 15.28 -7.39 -24.54
C ALA A 119 15.33 -6.12 -25.41
N ARG A 120 14.17 -5.55 -25.71
CA ARG A 120 14.02 -4.34 -26.51
C ARG A 120 13.60 -3.19 -25.61
N VAL A 121 14.25 -2.03 -25.73
CA VAL A 121 13.82 -0.82 -24.99
C VAL A 121 12.51 -0.31 -25.58
N VAL A 122 11.44 -0.33 -24.80
CA VAL A 122 10.11 0.11 -25.25
C VAL A 122 9.74 1.49 -24.74
N GLN A 123 10.26 1.90 -23.57
CA GLN A 123 9.95 3.19 -22.98
C GLN A 123 11.09 3.68 -22.09
N HIS A 124 11.25 5.00 -22.00
CA HIS A 124 12.06 5.66 -20.99
C HIS A 124 11.15 6.15 -19.86
N THR A 125 11.54 5.88 -18.62
CA THR A 125 10.87 6.42 -17.43
C THR A 125 11.73 7.53 -16.83
N GLU A 126 11.23 8.23 -15.79
CA GLU A 126 12.05 9.21 -15.07
C GLU A 126 13.35 8.56 -14.54
N ASP A 127 13.21 7.41 -13.87
CA ASP A 127 14.28 6.70 -13.18
C ASP A 127 15.08 5.70 -14.05
N GLY A 128 14.68 5.44 -15.31
CA GLY A 128 15.41 4.50 -16.16
C GLY A 128 14.68 4.08 -17.44
N VAL A 129 14.64 2.77 -17.73
CA VAL A 129 14.08 2.22 -18.98
C VAL A 129 13.19 1.00 -18.74
N ALA A 130 12.09 0.92 -19.49
CA ALA A 130 11.22 -0.25 -19.56
C ALA A 130 11.61 -1.11 -20.78
N LEU A 131 11.69 -2.41 -20.57
CA LEU A 131 12.19 -3.39 -21.52
C LEU A 131 11.17 -4.48 -21.79
N GLU A 132 11.03 -4.84 -23.05
CA GLU A 132 10.29 -6.01 -23.50
C GLU A 132 11.26 -7.19 -23.75
N ILE A 133 11.13 -8.28 -23.00
CA ILE A 133 11.97 -9.47 -23.16
C ILE A 133 11.49 -10.29 -24.36
N LYS A 134 12.41 -10.59 -25.30
CA LYS A 134 12.15 -11.54 -26.39
C LYS A 134 11.74 -12.88 -25.80
N ARG A 135 10.67 -13.48 -26.32
CA ARG A 135 10.16 -14.79 -25.89
C ARG A 135 11.32 -15.77 -25.70
N ALA A 136 11.58 -16.14 -24.44
CA ALA A 136 12.61 -17.10 -24.09
C ALA A 136 12.24 -18.47 -24.70
N ASP A 137 13.17 -19.04 -25.45
CA ASP A 137 13.02 -20.41 -25.93
C ASP A 137 13.09 -21.41 -24.76
N GLN A 138 12.75 -22.65 -25.04
CA GLN A 138 12.74 -23.72 -24.04
C GLN A 138 14.13 -23.90 -23.39
N ALA A 139 15.21 -23.75 -24.15
CA ALA A 139 16.57 -23.90 -23.64
C ALA A 139 16.94 -22.79 -22.64
N VAL A 140 16.54 -21.55 -22.89
CA VAL A 140 16.74 -20.43 -21.97
C VAL A 140 15.90 -20.59 -20.70
N ARG A 141 14.65 -21.05 -20.82
CA ARG A 141 13.80 -21.37 -19.67
C ARG A 141 14.42 -22.43 -18.79
N GLU A 142 14.92 -23.51 -19.39
CA GLU A 142 15.61 -24.59 -18.66
C GLU A 142 16.87 -24.10 -17.96
N LYS A 143 17.65 -23.21 -18.58
CA LYS A 143 18.82 -22.58 -17.93
C LYS A 143 18.44 -21.70 -16.75
N LEU A 144 17.37 -20.90 -16.87
CA LEU A 144 16.88 -20.05 -15.78
C LEU A 144 16.33 -20.87 -14.61
N HIS A 145 15.59 -21.94 -14.90
CA HIS A 145 15.19 -22.90 -13.86
C HIS A 145 16.41 -23.62 -13.26
N GLY A 146 17.41 -23.95 -14.08
CA GLY A 146 18.68 -24.52 -13.64
C GLY A 146 19.43 -23.63 -12.65
N LEU A 147 19.40 -22.30 -12.82
CA LEU A 147 19.97 -21.35 -11.84
C LEU A 147 19.33 -21.49 -10.45
N ILE A 148 18.03 -21.78 -10.39
CA ILE A 148 17.29 -21.92 -9.14
C ILE A 148 17.45 -23.32 -8.56
N SER A 149 17.36 -24.35 -9.40
CA SER A 149 17.23 -25.75 -8.98
C SER A 149 18.55 -26.50 -8.81
N SER A 150 19.67 -25.99 -9.34
CA SER A 150 20.97 -26.69 -9.23
C SER A 150 21.34 -26.86 -7.76
N PRO A 151 21.59 -28.06 -7.21
CA PRO A 151 22.02 -28.19 -5.82
C PRO A 151 23.31 -27.39 -5.60
N VAL A 152 23.37 -26.60 -4.52
CA VAL A 152 24.62 -25.94 -4.10
C VAL A 152 25.61 -27.06 -3.85
N GLN A 153 26.59 -27.26 -4.73
CA GLN A 153 27.61 -28.29 -4.50
C GLN A 153 28.44 -27.88 -3.27
N PRO A 154 28.31 -28.58 -2.13
CA PRO A 154 29.14 -28.30 -0.98
C PRO A 154 30.47 -29.02 -1.23
N GLY A 155 31.52 -28.27 -1.55
CA GLY A 155 32.88 -28.79 -1.51
C GLY A 155 33.56 -28.98 -2.87
N GLN A 156 34.04 -27.88 -3.43
CA GLN A 156 35.35 -27.86 -4.10
C GLN A 156 36.14 -26.64 -3.63
N SER A 157 36.52 -26.69 -2.35
CA SER A 157 37.68 -25.97 -1.82
C SER A 157 38.69 -27.04 -1.41
N SER A 158 39.43 -27.57 -2.37
CA SER A 158 40.60 -28.42 -2.10
C SER A 158 41.85 -27.59 -2.34
N THR A 159 42.47 -27.15 -1.25
CA THR A 159 43.89 -26.81 -1.22
C THR A 159 44.46 -27.46 0.03
N THR A 160 44.92 -28.71 -0.12
CA THR A 160 45.85 -29.35 0.80
C THR A 160 47.23 -28.71 0.63
N LEU A 161 47.69 -28.06 1.70
CA LEU A 161 49.06 -27.60 1.87
C LEU A 161 49.95 -28.77 2.30
N HIS A 162 50.89 -29.17 1.44
CA HIS A 162 52.18 -29.74 1.83
C HIS A 162 53.25 -29.17 0.88
N GLY A 163 54.24 -28.50 1.45
CA GLY A 163 55.27 -27.78 0.71
C GLY A 163 56.49 -28.63 0.38
N LYS A 164 57.19 -28.24 -0.69
CA LYS A 164 58.62 -27.87 -0.68
C LYS A 164 59.01 -27.15 -1.98
N PRO A 165 60.07 -26.33 -1.97
CA PRO A 165 60.29 -25.25 -2.94
C PRO A 165 61.22 -25.64 -4.10
N VAL A 166 61.30 -24.70 -5.06
CA VAL A 166 62.39 -24.36 -6.00
C VAL A 166 61.93 -24.39 -7.47
N GLY A 167 62.10 -23.24 -8.15
CA GLY A 167 62.05 -23.16 -9.60
C GLY A 167 61.63 -21.79 -10.12
N ALA A 168 62.61 -20.92 -10.32
CA ALA A 168 62.47 -19.59 -10.90
C ALA A 168 61.94 -19.63 -12.35
N GLY A 169 61.13 -18.63 -12.71
CA GLY A 169 60.66 -18.41 -14.08
C GLY A 169 59.91 -17.10 -14.20
N ALA A 170 60.62 -16.05 -14.60
CA ALA A 170 60.12 -14.70 -14.81
C ALA A 170 59.27 -14.59 -16.09
N GLY A 171 58.19 -13.81 -16.03
CA GLY A 171 57.42 -13.34 -17.19
C GLY A 171 56.42 -12.25 -16.76
N PRO A 172 56.32 -11.10 -17.45
CA PRO A 172 55.60 -9.94 -16.96
C PRO A 172 54.09 -10.11 -17.21
N ARG A 173 53.28 -9.90 -16.17
CA ARG A 173 51.81 -9.90 -16.31
C ARG A 173 51.29 -8.50 -15.98
N ALA A 174 50.69 -7.89 -16.99
CA ALA A 174 50.09 -6.56 -16.92
C ALA A 174 49.00 -6.49 -15.85
N GLU A 175 49.15 -5.48 -15.00
CA GLU A 175 48.29 -5.15 -13.88
C GLU A 175 47.10 -4.32 -14.39
N LEU A 176 45.95 -4.97 -14.54
CA LEU A 176 44.67 -4.29 -14.77
C LEU A 176 44.06 -4.03 -13.39
N ALA A 177 44.19 -2.77 -12.94
CA ALA A 177 43.62 -2.28 -11.70
C ALA A 177 42.08 -2.41 -11.72
N ALA A 178 41.54 -3.20 -10.80
CA ALA A 178 40.12 -3.15 -10.48
C ALA A 178 39.82 -1.82 -9.75
N PRO A 179 38.69 -1.15 -10.01
CA PRO A 179 38.32 0.05 -9.28
C PRO A 179 38.17 -0.28 -7.80
N SER A 180 38.95 0.41 -6.96
CA SER A 180 38.88 0.28 -5.51
C SER A 180 37.49 0.71 -5.02
N PRO A 181 36.80 -0.08 -4.18
CA PRO A 181 35.58 0.38 -3.53
C PRO A 181 35.91 1.59 -2.66
N GLN A 182 35.34 2.75 -2.99
CA GLN A 182 35.54 3.98 -2.23
C GLN A 182 34.99 3.78 -0.81
N ALA A 183 35.89 3.88 0.18
CA ALA A 183 35.64 3.61 1.58
C ALA A 183 34.53 4.50 2.16
N SER A 184 33.62 3.90 2.92
CA SER A 184 32.65 4.62 3.75
C SER A 184 33.36 5.17 4.98
N THR A 185 33.60 6.48 5.03
CA THR A 185 33.97 7.14 6.28
C THR A 185 32.78 7.09 7.23
N ILE A 186 32.88 6.32 8.31
CA ILE A 186 31.93 6.40 9.43
C ILE A 186 31.98 7.86 9.92
N ASN A 187 30.87 8.57 9.78
CA ASN A 187 30.74 9.92 10.30
C ASN A 187 30.63 9.81 11.82
N ASP A 188 31.78 9.83 12.51
CA ASP A 188 31.85 9.80 13.98
C ASP A 188 31.25 11.07 14.63
N LYS A 189 30.96 12.09 13.81
CA LYS A 189 30.34 13.34 14.23
C LYS A 189 28.84 13.18 14.37
N LYS A 190 28.27 13.88 15.35
CA LYS A 190 26.82 14.07 15.47
C LYS A 190 26.28 14.63 14.15
N ILE A 191 25.20 14.05 13.63
CA ILE A 191 24.55 14.59 12.43
C ILE A 191 23.98 15.95 12.80
N GLU A 192 24.41 16.99 12.09
CA GLU A 192 23.92 18.36 12.28
C GLU A 192 22.52 18.47 11.66
N LEU A 193 21.51 18.67 12.52
CA LEU A 193 20.11 18.74 12.13
C LEU A 193 19.74 20.20 11.89
N ASN A 194 20.00 20.68 10.67
CA ASN A 194 19.73 22.07 10.28
C ASN A 194 18.25 22.33 9.94
N SER A 195 17.44 21.28 9.79
CA SER A 195 16.01 21.38 9.52
C SER A 195 15.20 21.47 10.82
N GLU A 196 14.09 22.20 10.78
CA GLU A 196 13.13 22.20 11.88
C GLU A 196 12.59 20.79 12.14
N ALA A 197 12.39 20.47 13.43
CA ALA A 197 11.79 19.21 13.82
C ALA A 197 10.31 19.22 13.44
N ILE A 198 9.89 18.27 12.62
CA ILE A 198 8.48 18.12 12.23
C ILE A 198 7.64 17.43 13.31
N GLY A 199 8.28 16.86 14.33
CA GLY A 199 7.64 16.28 15.49
C GLY A 199 8.55 16.37 16.71
N ARG A 200 7.95 16.66 17.87
CA ARG A 200 8.61 16.65 19.18
C ARG A 200 7.71 15.94 20.18
N TRP A 201 8.29 15.05 20.96
CA TRP A 201 7.57 14.22 21.93
C TRP A 201 8.32 14.15 23.25
N ARG A 202 7.56 14.11 24.34
CA ARG A 202 8.09 13.71 25.65
C ARG A 202 7.90 12.22 25.83
N LEU A 203 8.97 11.49 26.11
CA LEU A 203 8.97 10.04 26.14
C LEU A 203 8.15 9.46 27.30
N GLU A 204 7.89 10.27 28.33
CA GLU A 204 6.98 9.92 29.42
C GLU A 204 5.51 9.94 28.98
N GLN A 205 5.16 10.72 27.95
CA GLN A 205 3.81 10.87 27.43
C GLN A 205 3.56 9.98 26.21
N MET A 206 4.56 9.86 25.33
CA MET A 206 4.50 9.02 24.14
C MET A 206 5.70 8.08 24.12
N PRO A 207 5.53 6.78 24.43
CA PRO A 207 6.64 5.84 24.50
C PRO A 207 7.27 5.62 23.13
N LEU A 208 8.57 5.27 23.12
CA LEU A 208 9.37 5.19 21.90
C LEU A 208 8.78 4.24 20.84
N ASP A 209 8.20 3.12 21.25
CA ASP A 209 7.56 2.17 20.35
C ASP A 209 6.40 2.81 19.56
N ARG A 210 5.59 3.67 20.19
CA ARG A 210 4.52 4.43 19.53
C ARG A 210 5.08 5.48 18.57
N ILE A 211 6.16 6.17 18.95
CA ILE A 211 6.85 7.13 18.08
C ILE A 211 7.36 6.40 16.83
N LEU A 212 8.06 5.28 17.02
CA LEU A 212 8.62 4.49 15.92
C LEU A 212 7.53 3.94 14.98
N LEU A 213 6.38 3.53 15.50
CA LEU A 213 5.25 3.10 14.66
C LEU A 213 4.64 4.26 13.84
N ASP A 214 4.60 5.48 14.38
CA ASP A 214 4.21 6.66 13.59
C ASP A 214 5.21 6.94 12.48
N LEU A 215 6.52 6.89 12.80
CA LEU A 215 7.59 7.09 11.83
C LEU A 215 7.61 6.02 10.75
N ALA A 216 7.30 4.75 11.09
CA ALA A 216 7.24 3.66 10.12
C ALA A 216 6.16 3.84 9.03
N ARG A 217 5.18 4.72 9.25
CA ARG A 217 4.15 5.06 8.24
C ARG A 217 4.63 6.14 7.27
N ARG A 218 5.73 6.83 7.58
CA ARG A 218 6.26 7.93 6.78
C ARG A 218 7.17 7.37 5.69
N ARG A 219 7.24 8.09 4.57
CA ARG A 219 8.16 7.79 3.46
C ARG A 219 9.32 8.77 3.45
N GLY A 220 10.47 8.32 2.97
CA GLY A 220 11.69 9.14 2.86
C GLY A 220 12.67 8.95 4.01
N TYR A 221 13.71 9.79 4.01
CA TYR A 221 14.77 9.78 5.02
C TYR A 221 14.42 10.70 6.19
N GLY A 222 14.88 10.32 7.38
CA GLY A 222 14.84 11.21 8.53
C GLY A 222 15.71 10.72 9.67
N VAL A 223 15.86 11.58 10.68
CA VAL A 223 16.60 11.28 11.89
C VAL A 223 15.69 11.49 13.09
N LEU A 224 15.51 10.46 13.89
CA LEU A 224 14.92 10.57 15.22
C LEU A 224 16.05 10.81 16.22
N GLU A 225 16.11 12.02 16.75
CA GLU A 225 17.00 12.39 17.85
C GLU A 225 16.28 12.15 19.19
N ILE A 226 16.93 11.46 20.12
CA ILE A 226 16.44 11.17 21.46
C ILE A 226 17.45 11.73 22.46
N VAL A 227 17.03 12.63 23.33
CA VAL A 227 17.84 13.23 24.38
C VAL A 227 17.38 12.67 25.73
N ASP A 228 18.22 11.85 26.36
CA ASP A 228 18.02 11.21 27.66
C ASP A 228 19.14 11.64 28.62
N GLY A 229 18.88 12.71 29.38
CA GLY A 229 19.88 13.36 30.24
C GLY A 229 21.05 13.91 29.42
N GLU A 230 22.26 13.48 29.74
CA GLU A 230 23.48 13.86 29.01
C GLU A 230 23.71 13.04 27.73
N ARG A 231 22.85 12.06 27.45
CA ARG A 231 23.01 11.19 26.29
C ARG A 231 22.09 11.61 25.16
N THR A 232 22.63 11.68 23.95
CA THR A 232 21.86 11.87 22.72
C THR A 232 21.99 10.64 21.85
N SER A 233 20.87 10.09 21.37
CA SER A 233 20.83 9.00 20.39
C SER A 233 20.18 9.49 19.11
N GLN A 234 20.81 9.22 17.96
CA GLN A 234 20.27 9.57 16.64
C GLN A 234 20.02 8.28 15.87
N LEU A 235 18.75 8.01 15.55
CA LEU A 235 18.33 6.88 14.72
C LEU A 235 18.10 7.41 13.30
N VAL A 236 18.90 6.94 12.36
CA VAL A 236 18.72 7.27 10.94
C VAL A 236 17.70 6.29 10.37
N CYS A 237 16.60 6.82 9.85
CA CYS A 237 15.48 6.06 9.33
C CYS A 237 15.32 6.27 7.82
N TYR A 238 14.86 5.23 7.13
CA TYR A 238 14.38 5.31 5.76
C TYR A 238 13.12 4.47 5.61
N ASN A 239 11.99 5.12 5.32
CA ASN A 239 10.66 4.51 5.37
C ASN A 239 10.43 3.80 6.73
N HIS A 240 10.07 2.52 6.71
CA HIS A 240 9.87 1.68 7.90
C HIS A 240 11.14 0.95 8.38
N TYR A 241 12.33 1.40 8.00
CA TYR A 241 13.61 0.80 8.40
C TYR A 241 14.50 1.78 9.17
N ILE A 242 15.30 1.23 10.10
CA ILE A 242 16.45 1.89 10.72
C ILE A 242 17.70 1.48 9.94
N LEU A 243 18.46 2.47 9.51
CA LEU A 243 19.73 2.30 8.81
C LEU A 243 20.93 2.32 9.75
N GLU A 244 20.90 3.17 10.79
CA GLU A 244 22.01 3.36 11.73
C GLU A 244 21.51 3.94 13.07
N ILE A 245 22.23 3.65 14.15
CA ILE A 245 22.00 4.27 15.46
C ILE A 245 23.31 4.79 16.03
N ASN A 246 23.39 6.10 16.22
CA ASN A 246 24.53 6.77 16.83
C ASN A 246 24.19 7.22 18.25
N ARG A 247 25.13 7.11 19.18
CA ARG A 247 24.97 7.56 20.58
C ARG A 247 26.12 8.45 20.99
N TYR A 248 25.80 9.52 21.71
CA TYR A 248 26.72 10.57 22.14
C TYR A 248 26.53 10.83 23.64
N PRO A 249 27.62 10.97 24.44
CA PRO A 249 28.99 10.64 24.06
C PRO A 249 29.14 9.14 23.77
N ARG A 250 30.03 8.80 22.84
CA ARG A 250 30.24 7.42 22.40
C ARG A 250 30.93 6.62 23.51
N GLN A 251 30.43 5.42 23.78
CA GLN A 251 31.03 4.48 24.72
C GLN A 251 31.50 3.24 23.96
N ASP A 252 32.56 2.58 24.44
CA ASP A 252 33.09 1.37 23.78
C ASP A 252 32.00 0.30 23.61
N GLY A 253 31.17 0.08 24.64
CA GLY A 253 30.03 -0.85 24.59
C GLY A 253 28.85 -0.43 23.68
N ASP A 254 28.96 0.68 22.93
CA ASP A 254 28.03 1.07 21.86
C ASP A 254 28.66 0.97 20.46
N THR A 255 29.96 0.71 20.39
CA THR A 255 30.73 0.60 19.14
C THR A 255 30.68 -0.83 18.58
N LEU A 256 30.88 -0.98 17.27
CA LEU A 256 30.92 -2.31 16.64
C LEU A 256 32.03 -3.16 17.26
N GLU A 257 33.23 -2.60 17.34
CA GLU A 257 34.41 -3.28 17.85
C GLU A 257 34.29 -3.60 19.35
N GLY A 258 33.70 -2.73 20.16
CA GLY A 258 33.50 -2.99 21.58
C GLY A 258 32.50 -4.12 21.80
N LEU A 259 31.41 -4.16 21.03
CA LEU A 259 30.45 -5.27 21.08
C LEU A 259 31.07 -6.59 20.61
N LEU A 260 31.91 -6.56 19.57
CA LEU A 260 32.62 -7.75 19.10
C LEU A 260 33.59 -8.28 20.17
N LEU A 261 34.33 -7.38 20.83
CA LEU A 261 35.23 -7.72 21.93
C LEU A 261 34.46 -8.30 23.13
N GLU A 262 33.37 -7.65 23.56
CA GLU A 262 32.51 -8.13 24.65
C GLU A 262 31.92 -9.52 24.36
N SER A 263 31.60 -9.82 23.09
CA SER A 263 31.12 -11.14 22.67
C SER A 263 32.21 -12.19 22.48
N GLY A 264 33.50 -11.82 22.56
CA GLY A 264 34.63 -12.71 22.31
C GLY A 264 34.86 -13.06 20.84
N ASN A 265 34.28 -12.29 19.90
CA ASN A 265 34.48 -12.50 18.46
C ASN A 265 35.80 -11.92 17.95
N ILE A 266 36.37 -10.96 18.69
CA ILE A 266 37.71 -10.44 18.48
C ILE A 266 38.43 -10.34 19.83
N ASP A 267 39.76 -10.36 19.82
CA ASP A 267 40.57 -10.16 21.01
C ASP A 267 41.00 -8.68 21.20
N GLN A 268 41.69 -8.41 22.32
CA GLN A 268 42.16 -7.07 22.66
C GLN A 268 43.19 -6.52 21.66
N GLU A 269 43.99 -7.40 21.06
CA GLU A 269 45.03 -7.02 20.09
C GLU A 269 44.40 -6.62 18.75
N GLN A 270 43.45 -7.41 18.27
CA GLN A 270 42.65 -7.12 17.07
C GLN A 270 41.83 -5.83 17.26
N PHE A 271 41.26 -5.62 18.44
CA PHE A 271 40.55 -4.38 18.79
C PHE A 271 41.48 -3.16 18.69
N ALA A 272 42.67 -3.22 19.29
CA ALA A 272 43.63 -2.12 19.23
C ALA A 272 44.17 -1.88 17.81
N SER A 273 44.51 -2.96 17.10
CA SER A 273 45.08 -2.93 15.75
C SER A 273 44.10 -2.39 14.72
N SER A 274 42.83 -2.78 14.79
CA SER A 274 41.79 -2.28 13.89
C SER A 274 41.53 -0.78 14.04
N ARG A 275 41.53 -0.26 15.29
CA ARG A 275 41.42 1.18 15.53
C ARG A 275 42.63 1.95 15.03
N ALA A 276 43.84 1.41 15.22
CA ALA A 276 45.06 2.02 14.70
C ALA A 276 45.04 2.09 13.16
N LEU A 277 44.70 0.97 12.50
CA LEU A 277 44.62 0.89 11.05
C LEU A 277 43.53 1.81 10.48
N ALA A 278 42.34 1.83 11.10
CA ALA A 278 41.24 2.71 10.71
C ALA A 278 41.65 4.19 10.73
N ARG A 279 42.36 4.63 11.78
CA ARG A 279 42.90 5.99 11.88
C ARG A 279 43.99 6.28 10.85
N GLN A 280 44.92 5.34 10.66
CA GLN A 280 46.03 5.49 9.73
C GLN A 280 45.56 5.63 8.28
N HIS A 281 44.54 4.87 7.89
CA HIS A 281 44.05 4.82 6.51
C HIS A 281 42.76 5.61 6.27
N ASN A 282 42.21 6.25 7.31
CA ASN A 282 40.93 6.97 7.27
C ASN A 282 39.78 6.10 6.72
N ILE A 283 39.70 4.85 7.17
CA ILE A 283 38.65 3.87 6.82
C ILE A 283 37.79 3.56 8.04
N SER A 284 36.66 2.87 7.81
CA SER A 284 35.82 2.41 8.92
C SER A 284 36.54 1.34 9.76
N VAL A 285 36.25 1.28 11.07
CA VAL A 285 36.78 0.22 11.94
C VAL A 285 36.32 -1.16 11.47
N GLY A 286 35.10 -1.26 10.90
CA GLY A 286 34.60 -2.49 10.28
C GLY A 286 35.47 -2.95 9.12
N ASP A 287 35.82 -2.04 8.20
CA ASP A 287 36.70 -2.35 7.07
C ASP A 287 38.11 -2.72 7.53
N ALA A 288 38.63 -2.03 8.55
CA ALA A 288 39.92 -2.36 9.16
C ALA A 288 39.92 -3.78 9.76
N LEU A 289 38.84 -4.19 10.44
CA LEU A 289 38.69 -5.54 10.96
C LEU A 289 38.67 -6.60 9.84
N VAL A 290 38.06 -6.29 8.69
CA VAL A 290 38.07 -7.16 7.52
C VAL A 290 39.47 -7.23 6.89
N GLN A 291 40.17 -6.10 6.73
CA GLN A 291 41.53 -6.07 6.19
C GLN A 291 42.54 -6.82 7.06
N LEU A 292 42.35 -6.79 8.38
CA LEU A 292 43.16 -7.57 9.33
C LEU A 292 42.77 -9.05 9.40
N ASN A 293 41.80 -9.50 8.60
CA ASN A 293 41.20 -10.85 8.66
C ASN A 293 40.70 -11.24 10.05
N ALA A 294 40.34 -10.25 10.90
CA ALA A 294 39.74 -10.52 12.20
C ALA A 294 38.29 -11.01 12.05
N ILE A 295 37.58 -10.49 11.04
CA ILE A 295 36.24 -10.94 10.63
C ILE A 295 36.13 -10.95 9.10
N THR A 296 35.18 -11.71 8.57
CA THR A 296 34.79 -11.68 7.15
C THR A 296 33.82 -10.54 6.85
N ALA A 297 33.69 -10.14 5.57
CA ALA A 297 32.71 -9.14 5.15
C ALA A 297 31.25 -9.54 5.49
N SER A 298 30.90 -10.82 5.36
CA SER A 298 29.57 -11.32 5.75
C SER A 298 29.34 -11.21 7.26
N GLN A 299 30.36 -11.52 8.07
CA GLN A 299 30.28 -11.32 9.52
C GLN A 299 30.14 -9.84 9.87
N LEU A 300 30.86 -8.94 9.20
CA LEU A 300 30.72 -7.50 9.38
C LEU A 300 29.26 -7.04 9.19
N LEU A 301 28.61 -7.44 8.09
CA LEU A 301 27.21 -7.06 7.83
C LEU A 301 26.25 -7.59 8.91
N LEU A 302 26.44 -8.84 9.35
CA LEU A 302 25.63 -9.44 10.41
C LEU A 302 25.86 -8.72 11.75
N SER A 303 27.12 -8.40 12.08
CA SER A 303 27.49 -7.69 13.31
C SER A 303 26.99 -6.25 13.33
N LEU A 304 26.98 -5.55 12.19
CA LEU A 304 26.36 -4.23 12.06
C LEU A 304 24.85 -4.29 12.30
N LYS A 305 24.14 -5.25 11.68
CA LYS A 305 22.71 -5.47 11.92
C LYS A 305 22.43 -5.81 13.39
N ALA A 306 23.28 -6.65 14.00
CA ALA A 306 23.17 -7.02 15.42
C ALA A 306 23.39 -5.82 16.34
N ARG A 307 24.39 -4.96 16.05
CA ARG A 307 24.64 -3.71 16.78
C ARG A 307 23.42 -2.79 16.75
N ILE A 308 22.80 -2.57 15.60
CA ILE A 308 21.58 -1.74 15.51
C ILE A 308 20.46 -2.32 16.39
N LYS A 309 20.23 -3.63 16.32
CA LYS A 309 19.21 -4.31 17.16
C LYS A 309 19.50 -4.15 18.65
N PHE A 310 20.76 -4.32 19.05
CA PHE A 310 21.21 -4.19 20.43
C PHE A 310 21.08 -2.76 20.97
N LEU A 311 21.51 -1.76 20.20
CA LEU A 311 21.37 -0.35 20.57
C LEU A 311 19.91 0.04 20.70
N LEU A 312 19.05 -0.43 19.78
CA LEU A 312 17.61 -0.19 19.88
C LEU A 312 17.00 -0.84 21.13
N GLU A 313 17.47 -2.04 21.54
CA GLU A 313 17.00 -2.69 22.78
C GLU A 313 17.31 -1.85 24.03
N ARG A 314 18.47 -1.18 24.07
CA ARG A 314 18.83 -0.26 25.15
C ARG A 314 17.94 1.00 25.18
N LEU A 315 17.29 1.34 24.06
CA LEU A 315 16.48 2.54 23.92
C LEU A 315 14.99 2.33 24.25
N TRP A 316 14.52 1.13 24.61
CA TRP A 316 13.08 0.92 24.85
C TRP A 316 12.50 1.59 26.12
N LYS A 317 13.36 2.06 27.02
CA LYS A 317 12.94 2.79 28.23
C LYS A 317 13.73 4.09 28.37
N PRO A 318 13.77 4.94 27.34
CA PRO A 318 14.49 6.18 27.42
C PRO A 318 13.68 7.16 28.27
N ARG A 319 14.35 8.12 28.90
CA ARG A 319 13.70 9.27 29.52
C ARG A 319 13.99 10.51 28.68
N GLY A 320 13.20 11.57 28.85
CA GLY A 320 13.44 12.85 28.19
C GLY A 320 12.67 13.04 26.89
N GLU A 321 13.31 13.65 25.90
CA GLU A 321 12.62 14.19 24.72
C GLU A 321 13.11 13.55 23.43
N ALA A 322 12.19 13.42 22.46
CA ALA A 322 12.48 12.94 21.13
C ALA A 322 12.05 13.97 20.08
N SER A 323 12.85 14.18 19.04
CA SER A 323 12.53 15.04 17.90
C SER A 323 12.84 14.36 16.58
N PHE A 324 11.97 14.53 15.58
CA PHE A 324 12.17 13.94 14.26
C PHE A 324 12.39 15.01 13.19
N HIS A 325 13.43 14.81 12.39
CA HIS A 325 13.88 15.73 11.36
C HIS A 325 13.89 15.01 10.01
N VAL A 326 13.21 15.57 9.00
CA VAL A 326 13.20 15.02 7.64
C VAL A 326 14.48 15.41 6.92
N LEU A 327 15.05 14.46 6.17
CA LEU A 327 16.21 14.72 5.34
C LEU A 327 15.83 14.56 3.87
N SER A 328 16.37 15.44 3.02
CA SER A 328 16.26 15.32 1.57
C SER A 328 17.11 14.17 1.01
N GLN A 329 18.22 13.86 1.67
CA GLN A 329 19.20 12.84 1.27
C GLN A 329 19.75 12.11 2.50
N PRO A 330 20.26 10.87 2.36
CA PRO A 330 20.88 10.17 3.47
C PRO A 330 22.13 10.93 3.98
N PRO A 331 22.37 11.01 5.30
CA PRO A 331 23.54 11.69 5.87
C PRO A 331 24.90 11.07 5.48
N GLY A 332 24.88 9.87 4.90
CA GLY A 332 26.06 9.13 4.49
C GLY A 332 25.69 7.82 3.80
N ARG A 333 26.71 7.04 3.46
CA ARG A 333 26.54 5.67 2.93
C ARG A 333 26.44 4.70 4.10
N TYR A 334 25.38 3.89 4.12
CA TYR A 334 25.15 2.87 5.14
C TYR A 334 25.44 1.49 4.56
N THR A 335 26.37 0.77 5.17
CA THR A 335 26.71 -0.61 4.79
C THR A 335 25.89 -1.63 5.56
N ALA A 336 25.34 -1.27 6.72
CA ALA A 336 24.53 -2.14 7.54
C ALA A 336 23.24 -2.55 6.82
N PRO A 337 22.86 -3.84 6.86
CA PRO A 337 21.53 -4.26 6.40
C PRO A 337 20.44 -3.54 7.21
N PRO A 338 19.39 -3.00 6.56
CA PRO A 338 18.34 -2.26 7.24
C PRO A 338 17.62 -3.12 8.28
N VAL A 339 17.23 -2.52 9.40
CA VAL A 339 16.46 -3.16 10.47
C VAL A 339 15.03 -2.66 10.44
N SER A 340 14.08 -3.57 10.23
CA SER A 340 12.65 -3.23 10.19
C SER A 340 12.15 -2.68 11.52
N ILE A 341 11.59 -1.47 11.52
CA ILE A 341 10.96 -0.86 12.69
C ILE A 341 9.77 -1.70 13.17
N PRO A 342 8.80 -2.09 12.30
CA PRO A 342 7.70 -2.96 12.70
C PRO A 342 8.14 -4.27 13.38
N ALA A 343 9.13 -4.99 12.82
CA ALA A 343 9.62 -6.23 13.42
C ALA A 343 10.15 -6.02 14.84
N ARG A 344 10.88 -4.92 15.07
CA ARG A 344 11.49 -4.63 16.37
C ARG A 344 10.47 -4.19 17.40
N VAL A 345 9.52 -3.35 17.02
CA VAL A 345 8.40 -2.97 17.89
C VAL A 345 7.52 -4.18 18.19
N PHE A 346 7.27 -5.04 17.20
CA PHE A 346 6.55 -6.30 17.40
C PHE A 346 7.25 -7.22 18.39
N ALA A 347 8.55 -7.48 18.20
CA ALA A 347 9.31 -8.34 19.11
C ALA A 347 9.33 -7.78 20.54
N TYR A 348 9.45 -6.45 20.68
CA TYR A 348 9.37 -5.78 21.98
C TYR A 348 7.99 -5.94 22.64
N ALA A 349 6.91 -5.66 21.89
CA ALA A 349 5.54 -5.81 22.37
C ALA A 349 5.24 -7.26 22.76
N LEU A 350 5.63 -8.23 21.92
CA LEU A 350 5.42 -9.65 22.18
C LEU A 350 6.12 -10.09 23.46
N ASN A 351 7.41 -9.74 23.62
CA ASN A 351 8.16 -10.07 24.83
C ASN A 351 7.54 -9.45 26.09
N ARG A 352 7.01 -8.22 25.98
CA ARG A 352 6.31 -7.54 27.07
C ARG A 352 5.02 -8.28 27.44
N TYR A 353 4.18 -8.66 26.46
CA TYR A 353 2.91 -9.33 26.71
C TYR A 353 3.06 -10.78 27.16
N GLU A 354 4.10 -11.49 26.70
CA GLU A 354 4.43 -12.85 27.17
C GLU A 354 4.82 -12.90 28.65
N LYS A 355 5.27 -11.78 29.22
CA LYS A 355 5.68 -11.65 30.64
C LYS A 355 4.57 -11.21 31.57
N LEU A 356 3.39 -10.85 31.06
CA LEU A 356 2.27 -10.46 31.90
C LEU A 356 1.72 -11.68 32.66
N ASP A 357 1.29 -11.45 33.89
CA ASP A 357 0.53 -12.46 34.63
C ASP A 357 -0.90 -12.60 34.10
N ARG A 358 -1.62 -13.60 34.62
CA ARG A 358 -2.99 -13.91 34.17
C ARG A 358 -3.95 -12.74 34.36
N ASP A 359 -3.87 -12.02 35.47
CA ASP A 359 -4.81 -10.95 35.79
C ASP A 359 -4.56 -9.73 34.92
N GLN A 360 -3.29 -9.41 34.67
CA GLN A 360 -2.87 -8.36 33.74
C GLN A 360 -3.32 -8.65 32.30
N ILE A 361 -3.24 -9.91 31.86
CA ILE A 361 -3.74 -10.31 30.53
C ILE A 361 -5.25 -10.16 30.45
N LEU A 362 -6.00 -10.54 31.49
CA LEU A 362 -7.45 -10.38 31.52
C LEU A 362 -7.86 -8.91 31.38
N VAL A 363 -7.22 -8.01 32.16
CA VAL A 363 -7.44 -6.56 32.05
C VAL A 363 -7.13 -6.05 30.65
N ALA A 364 -6.00 -6.48 30.06
CA ALA A 364 -5.64 -6.09 28.70
C ALA A 364 -6.63 -6.59 27.63
N CYS A 365 -7.31 -7.72 27.91
CA CYS A 365 -8.29 -8.33 27.02
C CYS A 365 -9.72 -7.79 27.20
N GLU A 366 -10.02 -6.98 28.22
CA GLU A 366 -11.38 -6.49 28.48
C GLU A 366 -12.00 -5.78 27.28
N ARG A 367 -11.20 -5.00 26.54
CA ARG A 367 -11.65 -4.28 25.34
C ARG A 367 -12.08 -5.19 24.18
N TYR A 368 -11.76 -6.47 24.23
CA TYR A 368 -12.14 -7.48 23.23
C TYR A 368 -13.47 -8.16 23.58
N ASN A 369 -14.00 -7.94 24.78
CA ASN A 369 -15.27 -8.52 25.18
C ASN A 369 -16.39 -8.05 24.24
N GLN A 370 -17.12 -9.02 23.69
CA GLN A 370 -18.23 -8.80 22.75
C GLN A 370 -17.85 -8.08 21.45
N ARG A 371 -16.55 -8.02 21.13
CA ARG A 371 -16.07 -7.43 19.88
C ARG A 371 -15.44 -8.49 18.99
N PHE A 372 -15.53 -8.24 17.70
CA PHE A 372 -14.89 -9.07 16.69
C PHE A 372 -13.52 -8.49 16.37
N VAL A 373 -12.55 -9.36 16.26
CA VAL A 373 -11.17 -9.07 15.89
C VAL A 373 -11.04 -9.31 14.41
N THR A 374 -10.63 -8.29 13.68
CA THR A 374 -10.28 -8.38 12.27
C THR A 374 -8.99 -7.61 12.01
N THR A 375 -8.36 -7.82 10.86
CA THR A 375 -7.16 -7.06 10.47
C THR A 375 -7.52 -5.65 10.02
N ALA A 376 -6.68 -4.67 10.38
CA ALA A 376 -6.80 -3.30 9.90
C ALA A 376 -6.64 -3.26 8.37
N THR A 377 -7.50 -2.50 7.69
CA THR A 377 -7.42 -2.30 6.24
C THR A 377 -7.60 -0.80 5.93
N PRO A 378 -6.60 -0.12 5.32
CA PRO A 378 -5.29 -0.64 4.92
C PRO A 378 -4.38 -0.95 6.13
N LEU A 379 -3.38 -1.81 5.91
CA LEU A 379 -2.34 -2.04 6.92
C LEU A 379 -1.39 -0.82 6.99
N PRO A 380 -0.89 -0.46 8.18
CA PRO A 380 0.02 0.68 8.37
C PRO A 380 1.39 0.50 7.73
N PHE A 381 1.82 -0.75 7.47
CA PHE A 381 3.08 -1.12 6.82
C PHE A 381 2.96 -2.54 6.23
N PRO A 382 3.87 -2.97 5.33
CA PRO A 382 3.86 -4.31 4.74
C PRO A 382 3.99 -5.41 5.80
N ILE A 383 3.23 -6.49 5.69
CA ILE A 383 3.22 -7.55 6.72
C ILE A 383 4.55 -8.29 6.80
N GLU A 384 5.24 -8.41 5.67
CA GLU A 384 6.55 -9.04 5.53
C GLU A 384 7.61 -8.34 6.39
N SER A 385 7.39 -7.06 6.69
CA SER A 385 8.27 -6.28 7.56
C SER A 385 8.26 -6.76 9.01
N LEU A 386 7.32 -7.60 9.45
CA LEU A 386 7.27 -8.14 10.81
C LEU A 386 8.19 -9.33 11.04
N GLU A 387 8.76 -9.91 9.97
CA GLU A 387 9.63 -11.09 10.04
C GLU A 387 8.96 -12.26 10.79
N PHE A 388 7.68 -12.55 10.50
CA PHE A 388 6.96 -13.67 11.12
C PHE A 388 7.58 -15.02 10.77
N ASP A 389 7.53 -15.94 11.74
CA ASP A 389 7.68 -17.36 11.46
C ASP A 389 6.40 -17.94 10.84
N ASP A 390 6.49 -19.15 10.29
CA ASP A 390 5.38 -19.83 9.62
C ASP A 390 4.11 -19.93 10.47
N LYS A 391 4.24 -20.12 11.79
CA LYS A 391 3.08 -20.30 12.68
C LYS A 391 2.36 -18.96 12.88
N ARG A 392 3.11 -17.88 13.12
CA ARG A 392 2.57 -16.53 13.27
C ARG A 392 1.99 -16.00 11.97
N GLN A 393 2.62 -16.31 10.83
CA GLN A 393 2.08 -15.95 9.52
C GLN A 393 0.75 -16.66 9.25
N ARG A 394 0.65 -17.97 9.52
CA ARG A 394 -0.61 -18.71 9.37
C ARG A 394 -1.71 -18.17 10.29
N PHE A 395 -1.37 -17.84 11.54
CA PHE A 395 -2.30 -17.21 12.47
C PHE A 395 -2.82 -15.87 11.94
N PHE A 396 -1.93 -15.00 11.46
CA PHE A 396 -2.32 -13.70 10.91
C PHE A 396 -3.19 -13.84 9.66
N ASN A 397 -2.86 -14.77 8.76
CA ASN A 397 -3.67 -15.05 7.57
C ASN A 397 -5.08 -15.52 7.95
N ALA A 398 -5.22 -16.39 8.96
CA ALA A 398 -6.53 -16.87 9.43
C ALA A 398 -7.42 -15.75 10.02
N LEU A 399 -6.83 -14.63 10.46
CA LEU A 399 -7.56 -13.44 10.91
C LEU A 399 -7.99 -12.50 9.77
N GLN A 400 -7.36 -12.60 8.60
CA GLN A 400 -7.74 -11.78 7.44
C GLN A 400 -9.05 -12.26 6.79
N ASP A 401 -9.31 -13.57 6.86
CA ASP A 401 -10.41 -14.19 6.12
C ASP A 401 -11.78 -13.88 6.73
N ASP A 402 -11.89 -13.80 8.06
CA ASP A 402 -13.17 -13.68 8.76
C ASP A 402 -13.02 -12.95 10.11
N PRO A 403 -13.82 -11.93 10.42
CA PRO A 403 -13.88 -11.34 11.75
C PRO A 403 -14.30 -12.38 12.80
N ARG A 404 -13.57 -12.48 13.91
CA ARG A 404 -13.80 -13.51 14.95
C ARG A 404 -13.79 -12.92 16.34
N VAL A 405 -14.63 -13.42 17.25
CA VAL A 405 -14.51 -13.09 18.67
C VAL A 405 -13.21 -13.68 19.24
N LEU A 406 -12.63 -13.04 20.26
CA LEU A 406 -11.35 -13.46 20.83
C LEU A 406 -11.32 -14.95 21.24
N ARG A 407 -12.42 -15.49 21.77
CA ARG A 407 -12.54 -16.91 22.11
C ARG A 407 -12.28 -17.82 20.91
N ASP A 408 -12.82 -17.49 19.76
CA ASP A 408 -12.72 -18.31 18.55
C ASP A 408 -11.32 -18.15 17.93
N VAL A 409 -10.73 -16.95 18.03
CA VAL A 409 -9.31 -16.71 17.68
C VAL A 409 -8.37 -17.62 18.47
N LEU A 410 -8.64 -17.83 19.77
CA LEU A 410 -7.86 -18.75 20.61
C LEU A 410 -8.00 -20.21 20.19
N GLN A 411 -9.17 -20.62 19.70
CA GLN A 411 -9.43 -22.00 19.29
C GLN A 411 -8.76 -22.38 17.96
N ILE A 412 -8.67 -21.44 17.01
CA ILE A 412 -8.06 -21.71 15.69
C ILE A 412 -6.53 -21.58 15.69
N SER A 413 -5.95 -20.99 16.74
CA SER A 413 -4.51 -20.78 16.82
C SER A 413 -3.76 -22.09 17.07
N SER A 414 -2.65 -22.28 16.35
CA SER A 414 -1.72 -23.40 16.61
C SER A 414 -0.74 -23.11 17.76
N LEU A 415 -0.81 -21.92 18.35
CA LEU A 415 0.01 -21.50 19.49
C LEU A 415 -0.71 -21.79 20.81
N SER A 416 0.02 -21.77 21.93
CA SER A 416 -0.64 -21.87 23.24
C SER A 416 -1.57 -20.68 23.49
N HIS A 417 -2.49 -20.80 24.45
CA HIS A 417 -3.43 -19.71 24.78
C HIS A 417 -2.68 -18.43 25.19
N ALA A 418 -1.67 -18.54 26.06
CA ALA A 418 -0.87 -17.40 26.50
C ALA A 418 -0.11 -16.74 25.33
N GLN A 419 0.51 -17.54 24.46
CA GLN A 419 1.21 -17.03 23.27
C GLN A 419 0.24 -16.38 22.27
N THR A 420 -0.95 -16.95 22.09
CA THR A 420 -1.97 -16.39 21.20
C THR A 420 -2.48 -15.06 21.72
N LEU A 421 -2.75 -14.94 23.03
CA LEU A 421 -3.15 -13.66 23.64
C LEU A 421 -2.05 -12.61 23.53
N ALA A 422 -0.80 -12.97 23.83
CA ALA A 422 0.33 -12.06 23.67
C ALA A 422 0.49 -11.61 22.20
N LEU A 423 0.28 -12.52 21.24
CA LEU A 423 0.30 -12.21 19.82
C LEU A 423 -0.82 -11.24 19.44
N VAL A 424 -2.07 -11.51 19.83
CA VAL A 424 -3.22 -10.62 19.58
C VAL A 424 -2.97 -9.22 20.14
N LEU A 425 -2.54 -9.12 21.40
CA LEU A 425 -2.25 -7.84 22.05
C LEU A 425 -1.09 -7.10 21.36
N SER A 426 -0.09 -7.83 20.88
CA SER A 426 1.01 -7.25 20.11
C SER A 426 0.52 -6.69 18.77
N LEU A 427 -0.28 -7.45 18.03
CA LEU A 427 -0.82 -7.00 16.74
C LEU A 427 -1.73 -5.78 16.90
N ASP A 428 -2.58 -5.74 17.93
CA ASP A 428 -3.39 -4.56 18.28
C ASP A 428 -2.52 -3.37 18.73
N HIS A 429 -1.46 -3.61 19.49
CA HIS A 429 -0.50 -2.56 19.87
C HIS A 429 0.14 -1.90 18.64
N LEU A 430 0.46 -2.70 17.62
CA LEU A 430 0.97 -2.23 16.33
C LEU A 430 -0.10 -1.57 15.44
N GLY A 431 -1.38 -1.62 15.82
CA GLY A 431 -2.49 -1.12 15.02
C GLY A 431 -2.80 -1.98 13.79
N LEU A 432 -2.44 -3.27 13.84
CA LEU A 432 -2.71 -4.24 12.78
C LEU A 432 -4.07 -4.93 12.95
N LEU A 433 -4.69 -4.78 14.11
CA LEU A 433 -6.03 -5.26 14.38
C LEU A 433 -7.00 -4.09 14.50
N ARG A 434 -8.24 -4.35 14.09
CA ARG A 434 -9.39 -3.50 14.30
C ARG A 434 -10.39 -4.28 15.15
N LEU A 435 -10.93 -3.61 16.15
CA LEU A 435 -12.05 -4.13 16.92
C LEU A 435 -13.34 -3.62 16.33
N THR A 436 -14.22 -4.57 16.11
CA THR A 436 -15.41 -4.44 15.31
C THR A 436 -16.62 -4.83 16.17
N GLY A 437 -17.79 -4.31 15.81
CA GLY A 437 -19.06 -4.69 16.44
C GLY A 437 -19.46 -6.11 16.04
N SER A 438 -20.74 -6.45 16.11
CA SER A 438 -21.19 -7.68 15.49
C SER A 438 -20.92 -7.65 13.98
N PRO A 439 -20.55 -8.77 13.33
CA PRO A 439 -20.47 -8.86 11.87
C PRO A 439 -21.79 -8.49 11.19
N ALA A 440 -22.91 -8.68 11.89
CA ALA A 440 -24.22 -8.20 11.44
C ALA A 440 -24.22 -6.66 11.33
N ASP A 441 -23.73 -5.96 12.35
CA ASP A 441 -23.63 -4.50 12.37
C ASP A 441 -22.67 -4.01 11.28
N GLU A 442 -21.56 -4.71 11.05
CA GLU A 442 -20.63 -4.35 9.98
C GLU A 442 -21.20 -4.55 8.59
N ARG A 443 -21.90 -5.67 8.34
CA ARG A 443 -22.61 -5.91 7.08
C ARG A 443 -23.68 -4.85 6.89
N GLU A 444 -24.42 -4.51 7.94
CA GLU A 444 -25.42 -3.46 7.88
C GLU A 444 -24.79 -2.09 7.57
N ARG A 445 -23.69 -1.73 8.23
CA ARG A 445 -22.93 -0.50 7.92
C ARG A 445 -22.38 -0.50 6.50
N ALA A 446 -21.84 -1.62 6.02
CA ALA A 446 -21.31 -1.76 4.67
C ALA A 446 -22.43 -1.64 3.62
N GLN A 447 -23.58 -2.28 3.86
CA GLN A 447 -24.75 -2.14 3.00
C GLN A 447 -25.27 -0.71 2.99
N ARG A 448 -25.41 -0.08 4.16
CA ARG A 448 -25.78 1.35 4.24
C ARG A 448 -24.80 2.25 3.49
N SER A 449 -23.48 1.98 3.60
CA SER A 449 -22.46 2.72 2.86
C SER A 449 -22.60 2.53 1.35
N ALA A 450 -22.87 1.30 0.89
CA ALA A 450 -23.10 1.02 -0.52
C ALA A 450 -24.37 1.71 -1.04
N ASP A 451 -25.45 1.71 -0.27
CA ASP A 451 -26.69 2.42 -0.60
C ASP A 451 -26.45 3.95 -0.68
N ILE A 452 -25.62 4.50 0.21
CA ILE A 452 -25.22 5.93 0.18
C ILE A 452 -24.39 6.21 -1.07
N ASP A 453 -23.45 5.34 -1.41
CA ASP A 453 -22.61 5.48 -2.60
C ASP A 453 -23.44 5.42 -3.89
N GLU A 454 -24.42 4.52 -3.97
CA GLU A 454 -25.34 4.43 -5.10
C GLU A 454 -26.15 5.72 -5.27
N VAL A 455 -26.69 6.26 -4.17
CA VAL A 455 -27.43 7.53 -4.23
C VAL A 455 -26.50 8.70 -4.55
N TYR A 456 -25.31 8.75 -3.97
CA TYR A 456 -24.32 9.78 -4.26
C TYR A 456 -23.91 9.80 -5.73
N ASN A 457 -23.73 8.62 -6.34
CA ASN A 457 -23.42 8.51 -7.76
C ASN A 457 -24.60 8.96 -8.64
N ARG A 458 -25.84 8.69 -8.21
CA ARG A 458 -27.03 9.25 -8.90
C ARG A 458 -27.15 10.77 -8.82
N LEU A 459 -26.55 11.42 -7.81
CA LEU A 459 -26.47 12.88 -7.78
C LEU A 459 -25.58 13.46 -8.86
N GLN A 460 -24.71 12.65 -9.48
CA GLN A 460 -23.95 13.05 -10.65
C GLN A 460 -24.82 13.02 -11.92
N SER A 461 -26.12 12.70 -11.83
CA SER A 461 -27.05 12.87 -12.95
C SER A 461 -27.28 14.35 -13.24
N ASP A 462 -27.49 14.65 -14.52
CA ASP A 462 -27.60 16.02 -15.01
C ASP A 462 -28.96 16.68 -14.68
N ASP A 463 -29.97 15.92 -14.22
CA ASP A 463 -31.32 16.44 -14.01
C ASP A 463 -31.92 16.23 -12.61
N TYR A 464 -32.63 17.26 -12.13
CA TYR A 464 -33.23 17.29 -10.78
C TYR A 464 -34.37 16.28 -10.59
N PHE A 465 -35.05 15.84 -11.64
CA PHE A 465 -36.12 14.84 -11.52
C PHE A 465 -35.52 13.46 -11.28
N THR A 466 -34.57 13.04 -12.10
CA THR A 466 -33.84 11.78 -11.94
C THR A 466 -33.11 11.73 -10.61
N MET A 467 -32.49 12.84 -10.19
CA MET A 467 -31.86 12.98 -8.87
C MET A 467 -32.82 12.67 -7.72
N MET A 468 -34.07 13.14 -7.81
CA MET A 468 -35.11 12.89 -6.82
C MET A 468 -35.83 11.54 -7.01
N GLY A 469 -35.47 10.75 -8.02
CA GLY A 469 -36.16 9.50 -8.37
C GLY A 469 -37.57 9.73 -8.92
N LEU A 470 -37.78 10.86 -9.60
CA LEU A 470 -39.05 11.28 -10.18
C LEU A 470 -38.99 11.23 -11.71
N HIS A 471 -40.15 11.03 -12.33
CA HIS A 471 -40.30 11.29 -13.77
C HIS A 471 -40.41 12.80 -14.01
N TRP A 472 -39.92 13.30 -15.15
CA TRP A 472 -39.97 14.74 -15.48
C TRP A 472 -41.39 15.32 -15.50
N SER A 473 -42.42 14.48 -15.71
CA SER A 473 -43.84 14.88 -15.64
C SER A 473 -44.41 14.92 -14.21
N ALA A 474 -43.58 14.82 -13.17
CA ALA A 474 -44.03 14.85 -11.78
C ALA A 474 -44.64 16.22 -11.41
N TYR A 475 -45.73 16.17 -10.64
CA TYR A 475 -46.44 17.35 -10.15
C TYR A 475 -46.11 17.65 -8.68
N ASP A 476 -46.54 18.82 -8.19
CA ASP A 476 -46.12 19.39 -6.89
C ASP A 476 -46.19 18.41 -5.70
N GLN A 477 -47.27 17.63 -5.57
CA GLN A 477 -47.40 16.70 -4.45
C GLN A 477 -46.44 15.51 -4.54
N GLU A 478 -46.10 15.02 -5.74
CA GLU A 478 -45.11 13.95 -5.90
C GLU A 478 -43.71 14.45 -5.50
N ILE A 479 -43.38 15.67 -5.93
CA ILE A 479 -42.11 16.34 -5.60
C ILE A 479 -41.97 16.53 -4.10
N GLN A 480 -42.99 17.07 -3.43
CA GLN A 480 -42.99 17.25 -1.98
C GLN A 480 -42.84 15.91 -1.24
N ARG A 481 -43.58 14.87 -1.66
CA ARG A 481 -43.47 13.54 -1.07
C ARG A 481 -42.08 12.95 -1.23
N ALA A 482 -41.49 13.04 -2.43
CA ALA A 482 -40.14 12.55 -2.69
C ALA A 482 -39.10 13.30 -1.86
N PHE A 483 -39.20 14.63 -1.76
CA PHE A 483 -38.33 15.45 -0.93
C PHE A 483 -38.39 15.03 0.54
N HIS A 484 -39.60 14.88 1.11
CA HIS A 484 -39.76 14.46 2.50
C HIS A 484 -39.26 13.05 2.75
N ALA A 485 -39.56 12.11 1.85
CA ALA A 485 -39.10 10.72 1.97
C ALA A 485 -37.57 10.62 1.95
N LEU A 486 -36.91 11.31 1.00
CA LEU A 486 -35.45 11.33 0.90
C LEU A 486 -34.82 12.05 2.10
N SER A 487 -35.36 13.21 2.49
CA SER A 487 -34.87 13.96 3.66
C SER A 487 -34.96 13.14 4.94
N GLN A 488 -36.07 12.43 5.15
CA GLN A 488 -36.25 11.57 6.32
C GLN A 488 -35.29 10.38 6.30
N ARG A 489 -35.15 9.69 5.15
CA ARG A 489 -34.21 8.57 4.97
C ARG A 489 -32.78 8.98 5.35
N PHE A 490 -32.35 10.14 4.88
CA PHE A 490 -31.00 10.63 5.14
C PHE A 490 -30.85 11.34 6.49
N ALA A 491 -31.94 11.77 7.14
CA ALA A 491 -31.91 12.28 8.52
C ALA A 491 -31.71 11.16 9.55
N GLN A 492 -32.35 10.00 9.34
CA GLN A 492 -32.24 8.82 10.22
C GLN A 492 -30.92 8.07 10.08
N SER A 493 -30.18 8.31 9.00
CA SER A 493 -28.81 7.84 8.85
C SER A 493 -27.93 8.62 9.82
N SER A 494 -27.88 8.19 11.08
CA SER A 494 -27.01 8.79 12.09
C SER A 494 -25.58 8.78 11.56
N ALA A 495 -25.04 9.98 11.36
CA ALA A 495 -23.69 10.17 10.83
C ALA A 495 -22.64 9.58 11.78
N GLU A 496 -22.93 9.52 13.08
CA GLU A 496 -21.96 9.21 14.14
C GLU A 496 -21.27 7.85 13.98
N ASP A 497 -21.94 6.86 13.40
CA ASP A 497 -21.40 5.51 13.19
C ASP A 497 -20.73 5.30 11.82
N LEU A 498 -20.80 6.28 10.93
CA LEU A 498 -20.25 6.20 9.58
C LEU A 498 -18.86 6.82 9.52
N ALA A 499 -18.02 6.33 8.61
CA ALA A 499 -16.73 6.95 8.34
C ALA A 499 -16.90 8.40 7.87
N GLU A 500 -15.99 9.30 8.25
CA GLU A 500 -16.06 10.73 7.92
C GLU A 500 -16.23 11.01 6.41
N ALA A 501 -15.60 10.21 5.56
CA ALA A 501 -15.78 10.29 4.11
C ALA A 501 -17.25 10.04 3.69
N VAL A 502 -17.91 9.05 4.30
CA VAL A 502 -19.32 8.73 4.05
C VAL A 502 -20.23 9.80 4.64
N GLN A 503 -19.90 10.34 5.82
CA GLN A 503 -20.64 11.47 6.41
C GLN A 503 -20.64 12.70 5.47
N ARG A 504 -19.50 13.02 4.85
CA ARG A 504 -19.40 14.08 3.84
C ARG A 504 -20.29 13.81 2.63
N LYS A 505 -20.37 12.56 2.16
CA LYS A 505 -21.30 12.18 1.08
C LYS A 505 -22.76 12.37 1.49
N VAL A 506 -23.15 11.94 2.70
CA VAL A 506 -24.51 12.13 3.23
C VAL A 506 -24.86 13.63 3.29
N GLN A 507 -23.93 14.46 3.76
CA GLN A 507 -24.15 15.90 3.80
C GLN A 507 -24.35 16.48 2.40
N ARG A 508 -23.51 16.10 1.44
CA ARG A 508 -23.66 16.50 0.04
C ARG A 508 -24.98 16.02 -0.57
N ILE A 509 -25.44 14.82 -0.21
CA ILE A 509 -26.75 14.30 -0.63
C ILE A 509 -27.89 15.19 -0.11
N ARG A 510 -27.86 15.55 1.17
CA ARG A 510 -28.88 16.42 1.76
C ARG A 510 -28.93 17.80 1.10
N GLU A 511 -27.76 18.39 0.82
CA GLU A 511 -27.65 19.66 0.10
C GLU A 511 -28.22 19.54 -1.31
N SER A 512 -27.84 18.50 -2.07
CA SER A 512 -28.29 18.29 -3.45
C SER A 512 -29.80 18.04 -3.54
N ILE A 513 -30.37 17.26 -2.61
CA ILE A 513 -31.82 17.05 -2.51
C ILE A 513 -32.55 18.38 -2.24
N THR A 514 -31.99 19.23 -1.37
CA THR A 514 -32.57 20.54 -1.04
C THR A 514 -32.50 21.47 -2.25
N GLU A 515 -31.36 21.51 -2.94
CA GLU A 515 -31.18 22.30 -4.16
C GLU A 515 -32.15 21.87 -5.27
N ALA A 516 -32.24 20.56 -5.55
CA ALA A 516 -33.16 20.02 -6.55
C ALA A 516 -34.62 20.40 -6.23
N TYR A 517 -35.04 20.22 -4.97
CA TYR A 517 -36.37 20.60 -4.52
C TYR A 517 -36.63 22.10 -4.69
N GLU A 518 -35.69 22.97 -4.29
CA GLU A 518 -35.81 24.42 -4.44
C GLU A 518 -35.90 24.86 -5.91
N ALA A 519 -35.21 24.17 -6.81
CA ALA A 519 -35.26 24.41 -8.24
C ALA A 519 -36.62 24.04 -8.84
N ILE A 520 -37.18 22.88 -8.46
CA ILE A 520 -38.39 22.33 -9.07
C ILE A 520 -39.67 22.50 -8.24
N ARG A 521 -39.66 23.06 -7.02
CA ARG A 521 -40.90 23.21 -6.22
C ARG A 521 -41.87 24.24 -6.79
N ASN A 522 -41.36 25.31 -7.42
CA ASN A 522 -42.20 26.37 -7.97
C ASN A 522 -42.72 25.95 -9.36
N PRO A 523 -44.05 25.94 -9.62
CA PRO A 523 -44.61 25.47 -10.88
C PRO A 523 -44.05 26.15 -12.13
N ALA A 524 -43.87 27.48 -12.09
CA ALA A 524 -43.35 28.24 -13.24
C ALA A 524 -41.86 27.95 -13.50
N ARG A 525 -41.04 27.82 -12.44
CA ARG A 525 -39.62 27.44 -12.58
C ARG A 525 -39.48 26.00 -13.08
N ARG A 526 -40.31 25.10 -12.56
CA ARG A 526 -40.35 23.69 -12.94
C ARG A 526 -40.74 23.50 -14.40
N ALA A 527 -41.74 24.24 -14.91
CA ALA A 527 -42.12 24.21 -16.32
C ALA A 527 -40.95 24.63 -17.23
N LYS A 528 -40.32 25.78 -16.93
CA LYS A 528 -39.12 26.23 -17.68
C LYS A 528 -37.97 25.23 -17.64
N TYR A 529 -37.73 24.62 -16.48
CA TYR A 529 -36.69 23.62 -16.35
C TYR A 529 -37.00 22.37 -17.17
N ARG A 530 -38.25 21.92 -17.16
CA ARG A 530 -38.74 20.79 -17.97
C ARG A 530 -38.60 21.04 -19.47
N GLU A 531 -38.90 22.25 -19.94
CA GLU A 531 -38.69 22.65 -21.35
C GLU A 531 -37.22 22.55 -21.78
N SER A 532 -36.27 22.72 -20.84
CA SER A 532 -34.84 22.53 -21.15
C SER A 532 -34.41 21.07 -21.20
N LEU A 533 -35.20 20.16 -20.60
CA LEU A 533 -34.90 18.72 -20.54
C LEU A 533 -35.59 17.91 -21.62
N VAL A 534 -36.80 18.31 -22.02
CA VAL A 534 -37.70 17.53 -22.87
C VAL A 534 -38.22 18.39 -24.00
N ASP A 535 -38.09 17.89 -25.23
CA ASP A 535 -38.60 18.58 -26.41
C ASP A 535 -40.14 18.63 -26.42
N SER A 536 -40.69 19.61 -27.14
CA SER A 536 -42.14 19.85 -27.18
C SER A 536 -42.94 18.67 -27.75
N TYR A 537 -42.36 17.89 -28.67
CA TYR A 537 -43.03 16.73 -29.28
C TYR A 537 -43.16 15.58 -28.27
N SER A 538 -42.10 15.29 -27.53
CA SER A 538 -42.11 14.34 -26.41
C SER A 538 -43.12 14.76 -25.33
N MET A 539 -43.24 16.07 -25.07
CA MET A 539 -44.22 16.60 -24.12
C MET A 539 -45.66 16.40 -24.57
N GLU A 540 -45.96 16.72 -25.83
CA GLU A 540 -47.29 16.52 -26.42
C GLU A 540 -47.70 15.04 -26.45
N ASN A 541 -46.76 14.15 -26.79
CA ASN A 541 -46.98 12.71 -26.76
C ASN A 541 -47.31 12.21 -25.34
N ALA A 542 -46.59 12.70 -24.33
CA ALA A 542 -46.86 12.35 -22.94
C ALA A 542 -48.26 12.82 -22.50
N ILE A 543 -48.65 14.04 -22.86
CA ILE A 543 -50.00 14.57 -22.59
C ILE A 543 -51.07 13.65 -23.21
N ASN A 544 -50.93 13.31 -24.49
CA ASN A 544 -51.86 12.42 -25.19
C ASN A 544 -51.93 11.02 -24.58
N MET A 545 -50.80 10.49 -24.13
CA MET A 545 -50.75 9.23 -23.38
C MET A 545 -51.50 9.34 -22.06
N PHE A 546 -51.25 10.37 -21.25
CA PHE A 546 -51.92 10.58 -19.97
C PHE A 546 -53.42 10.81 -20.13
N LYS A 547 -53.88 11.48 -21.20
CA LYS A 547 -55.31 11.61 -21.54
C LYS A 547 -55.97 10.24 -21.71
N LYS A 548 -55.36 9.36 -22.51
CA LYS A 548 -55.85 7.99 -22.71
C LYS A 548 -55.85 7.17 -21.41
N GLN A 549 -54.82 7.34 -20.58
CA GLN A 549 -54.75 6.70 -19.27
C GLN A 549 -55.84 7.18 -18.32
N ALA A 550 -56.10 8.50 -18.27
CA ALA A 550 -57.16 9.10 -17.47
C ALA A 550 -58.54 8.56 -17.88
N GLU A 551 -58.85 8.54 -19.19
CA GLU A 551 -60.11 7.97 -19.70
C GLU A 551 -60.28 6.49 -19.32
N THR A 552 -59.23 5.69 -19.56
CA THR A 552 -59.25 4.26 -19.24
C THR A 552 -59.45 4.01 -17.75
N ALA A 553 -58.79 4.80 -16.89
CA ALA A 553 -58.92 4.72 -15.44
C ALA A 553 -60.33 5.13 -14.98
N LYS A 554 -60.91 6.20 -15.56
CA LYS A 554 -62.30 6.62 -15.31
C LYS A 554 -63.29 5.50 -15.67
N MET A 555 -63.14 4.87 -16.83
CA MET A 555 -64.00 3.74 -17.25
C MET A 555 -63.91 2.56 -16.27
N ARG A 556 -62.72 2.28 -15.73
CA ARG A 556 -62.48 1.22 -14.73
C ARG A 556 -62.89 1.61 -13.32
N ARG A 557 -63.30 2.85 -13.09
CA ARG A 557 -63.54 3.43 -11.75
C ARG A 557 -62.31 3.40 -10.84
N ASP A 558 -61.11 3.39 -11.43
CA ASP A 558 -59.86 3.55 -10.71
C ASP A 558 -59.59 5.05 -10.50
N ILE A 559 -60.18 5.59 -9.44
CA ILE A 559 -60.12 7.02 -9.12
C ILE A 559 -58.69 7.49 -8.85
N ASP A 560 -57.85 6.64 -8.27
CA ASP A 560 -56.47 7.01 -7.92
C ASP A 560 -55.63 7.25 -9.17
N SER A 561 -55.66 6.30 -10.12
CA SER A 561 -54.97 6.42 -11.40
C SER A 561 -55.52 7.55 -12.27
N ALA A 562 -56.85 7.76 -12.26
CA ALA A 562 -57.47 8.86 -13.00
C ALA A 562 -57.01 10.23 -12.48
N VAL A 563 -56.94 10.41 -11.15
CA VAL A 563 -56.43 11.65 -10.54
C VAL A 563 -54.96 11.87 -10.84
N ASP A 564 -54.13 10.82 -10.78
CA ASP A 564 -52.70 10.93 -11.11
C ASP A 564 -52.49 11.41 -12.55
N ALA A 565 -53.13 10.74 -13.51
CA ALA A 565 -53.03 11.11 -14.92
C ALA A 565 -53.52 12.54 -15.19
N CYS A 566 -54.66 12.95 -14.59
CA CYS A 566 -55.15 14.33 -14.75
C CYS A 566 -54.22 15.37 -14.10
N CYS A 567 -53.60 15.06 -12.96
CA CYS A 567 -52.60 15.94 -12.35
C CYS A 567 -51.37 16.11 -13.26
N ARG A 568 -50.90 15.03 -13.90
CA ARG A 568 -49.80 15.10 -14.88
C ARG A 568 -50.18 15.92 -16.11
N ILE A 569 -51.41 15.78 -16.62
CA ILE A 569 -51.89 16.60 -17.74
C ILE A 569 -51.86 18.09 -17.35
N VAL A 570 -52.48 18.48 -16.23
CA VAL A 570 -52.52 19.89 -15.78
C VAL A 570 -51.13 20.44 -15.45
N GLU A 571 -50.19 19.58 -15.07
CA GLU A 571 -48.79 19.96 -14.82
C GLU A 571 -48.00 20.21 -16.12
N LEU A 572 -48.35 19.52 -17.22
CA LEU A 572 -47.69 19.66 -18.52
C LEU A 572 -48.38 20.68 -19.43
N ASP A 573 -49.71 20.72 -19.40
CA ASP A 573 -50.56 21.67 -20.10
C ASP A 573 -51.52 22.29 -19.07
N PRO A 574 -51.13 23.42 -18.45
CA PRO A 574 -51.98 24.08 -17.50
C PRO A 574 -53.34 24.41 -18.06
N ASP A 575 -53.47 24.74 -19.34
CA ASP A 575 -54.71 25.27 -19.92
C ASP A 575 -55.69 24.19 -20.39
N ASP A 576 -55.38 22.91 -20.16
CA ASP A 576 -56.27 21.78 -20.40
C ASP A 576 -57.54 21.85 -19.52
N GLY A 577 -58.63 22.34 -20.11
CA GLY A 577 -59.90 22.55 -19.43
C GLY A 577 -60.55 21.26 -18.95
N ASP A 578 -60.40 20.17 -19.71
CA ASP A 578 -61.02 18.88 -19.43
C ASP A 578 -60.38 18.23 -18.20
N ALA A 579 -59.06 18.16 -18.15
CA ALA A 579 -58.33 17.60 -17.00
C ALA A 579 -58.56 18.41 -15.72
N ARG A 580 -58.64 19.75 -15.82
CA ARG A 580 -59.01 20.61 -14.67
C ARG A 580 -60.42 20.31 -14.16
N GLN A 581 -61.37 20.13 -15.07
CA GLN A 581 -62.76 19.82 -14.70
C GLN A 581 -62.89 18.42 -14.10
N ASP A 582 -62.19 17.44 -14.66
CA ASP A 582 -62.10 16.09 -14.11
C ASP A 582 -61.51 16.10 -12.69
N LEU A 583 -60.43 16.85 -12.44
CA LEU A 583 -59.85 16.95 -11.10
C LEU A 583 -60.81 17.55 -10.06
N LYS A 584 -61.68 18.50 -10.44
CA LYS A 584 -62.71 19.04 -9.52
C LYS A 584 -63.71 17.96 -9.10
N THR A 585 -64.02 17.03 -10.00
CA THR A 585 -64.97 15.94 -9.75
C THR A 585 -64.30 14.76 -9.03
N LEU A 586 -63.10 14.37 -9.43
CA LEU A 586 -62.42 13.16 -8.96
C LEU A 586 -61.76 13.34 -7.59
N ARG A 587 -61.24 14.53 -7.24
CA ARG A 587 -60.58 14.74 -5.94
C ARG A 587 -61.49 14.53 -4.73
N PRO A 588 -62.72 15.06 -4.68
CA PRO A 588 -63.66 14.77 -3.59
C PRO A 588 -63.98 13.27 -3.47
N LEU A 589 -64.16 12.59 -4.61
CA LEU A 589 -64.41 11.14 -4.63
C LEU A 589 -63.23 10.35 -4.05
N LYS A 590 -61.99 10.73 -4.39
CA LYS A 590 -60.78 10.14 -3.81
C LYS A 590 -60.70 10.33 -2.30
N LEU A 591 -61.01 11.54 -1.81
CA LEU A 591 -61.03 11.83 -0.37
C LEU A 591 -62.09 11.01 0.36
N TRP A 592 -63.30 10.92 -0.19
CA TRP A 592 -64.37 10.09 0.35
C TRP A 592 -63.98 8.61 0.39
N ALA A 593 -63.45 8.07 -0.71
CA ALA A 593 -63.00 6.68 -0.77
C ALA A 593 -61.90 6.37 0.27
N ASN A 594 -60.95 7.29 0.47
CA ASN A 594 -59.91 7.15 1.48
C ASN A 594 -60.45 7.22 2.92
N SER A 595 -61.51 8.00 3.16
CA SER A 595 -62.16 8.05 4.48
C SER A 595 -62.94 6.79 4.83
N GLN A 596 -63.39 6.01 3.85
CA GLN A 596 -64.07 4.73 4.09
C GLN A 596 -63.09 3.57 4.33
N ARG A 597 -61.82 3.73 3.94
CA ARG A 597 -60.76 2.73 4.14
C ARG A 597 -60.01 2.89 5.47
N ARG A 598 -60.10 4.05 6.10
CA ARG A 598 -59.57 4.32 7.44
C ARG A 598 -60.62 4.00 8.49
#